data_AF-E2BL69-F1
#
_entry.id   AF-E2BL69-F1
#
_cell.length_a   1.000
_cell.length_b   1.000
_cell.length_c   1.000
_cell.angle_alpha   90.00
_cell.angle_beta   90.00
_cell.angle_gamma   90.00
#
_symmetry.space_group_name_H-M   'P 1'
#
loop_
_entity.id
_entity.type
_entity.pdbx_description
1 polymer ?
#
loop_
_entity_poly.entity_id
_entity_poly.type
_entity_poly.pdbx_seq_one_letter_code
_entity_poly.pdbx_strand_id
1 'polypeptide(L)'
;MSGSYSYVDPKHKVRTVEYTADKTGFHPALINFEDTLAQPADSEAVRLAKEKHFRLYQRIAEANAHNIPVNLPRDSASVANAKDKHYQLYHRIAEQHAAIAAQRKAERSAYEATSVANDVDDHRSC
;
A
#
# COMPACT_ATOMS: atom_id res chain seq x y z
N MET A 1 -16.66 23.45 -26.33
CA MET A 1 -15.91 24.72 -26.37
C MET A 1 -14.51 24.45 -25.86
N SER A 2 -13.47 24.84 -26.58
CA SER A 2 -12.09 24.75 -26.10
C SER A 2 -11.54 26.14 -25.80
N GLY A 3 -10.51 26.19 -24.96
CA GLY A 3 -9.81 27.42 -24.63
C GLY A 3 -8.49 27.11 -23.94
N SER A 4 -7.74 28.16 -23.63
CA SER A 4 -6.53 28.04 -22.83
C SER A 4 -6.42 29.19 -21.84
N TYR A 5 -5.76 28.94 -20.72
CA TYR A 5 -5.37 29.97 -19.77
C TYR A 5 -3.97 29.68 -19.24
N SER A 6 -3.29 30.74 -18.78
CA SER A 6 -1.93 30.64 -18.24
C SER A 6 -1.86 31.25 -16.85
N TYR A 7 -1.03 30.67 -15.98
CA TYR A 7 -0.76 31.16 -14.63
C TYR A 7 0.72 31.02 -14.28
N VAL A 8 1.20 31.75 -13.27
CA VAL A 8 2.57 31.64 -12.72
C VAL A 8 2.52 30.71 -11.50
N ASP A 9 3.32 29.65 -11.51
CA ASP A 9 3.40 28.71 -10.40
C ASP A 9 4.31 29.21 -9.24
N PRO A 10 4.34 28.55 -8.07
CA PRO A 10 5.22 28.95 -6.97
C PRO A 10 6.72 28.86 -7.29
N LYS A 11 7.10 28.14 -8.36
CA LYS A 11 8.46 28.08 -8.90
C LYS A 11 8.72 29.22 -9.92
N HIS A 12 7.82 30.20 -10.02
CA HIS A 12 7.87 31.34 -10.93
C HIS A 12 7.90 30.94 -12.43
N LYS A 13 7.36 29.76 -12.77
CA LYS A 13 7.25 29.29 -14.14
C LYS A 13 5.84 29.52 -14.66
N VAL A 14 5.71 29.95 -15.91
CA VAL A 14 4.41 30.06 -16.59
C VAL A 14 3.95 28.65 -16.95
N ARG A 15 2.76 28.30 -16.48
CA ARG A 15 2.07 27.06 -16.82
C ARG A 15 0.86 27.40 -17.67
N THR A 16 0.65 26.64 -18.73
CA THR A 16 -0.51 26.80 -19.61
C THR A 16 -1.39 25.57 -19.49
N VAL A 17 -2.69 25.79 -19.40
CA VAL A 17 -3.70 24.75 -19.38
C VAL A 17 -4.53 24.92 -20.62
N GLU A 18 -4.58 23.88 -21.44
CA GLU A 18 -5.58 23.75 -22.49
C GLU A 18 -6.78 23.02 -21.91
N TYR A 19 -7.99 23.42 -22.27
CA TYR A 19 -9.18 22.72 -21.79
C TYR A 19 -10.20 22.54 -22.90
N THR A 20 -10.97 21.46 -22.76
CA THR A 20 -12.15 21.19 -23.57
C THR A 20 -13.35 21.03 -22.65
N ALA A 21 -14.40 21.82 -22.88
CA ALA A 21 -15.70 21.68 -22.24
C ALA A 21 -16.69 21.05 -23.22
N ASP A 22 -17.18 19.86 -22.89
CA ASP A 22 -18.14 19.08 -23.67
C ASP A 22 -19.31 18.57 -22.80
N LYS A 23 -20.15 17.70 -23.36
CA LYS A 23 -21.34 17.16 -22.68
C LYS A 23 -21.01 16.31 -21.43
N THR A 24 -19.77 15.83 -21.32
CA THR A 24 -19.29 14.98 -20.23
C THR A 24 -18.55 15.79 -19.16
N GLY A 25 -18.34 17.09 -19.37
CA GLY A 25 -17.80 18.01 -18.37
C GLY A 25 -16.62 18.85 -18.88
N PHE A 26 -15.80 19.27 -17.92
CA PHE A 26 -14.60 20.09 -18.14
C PHE A 26 -13.34 19.22 -18.08
N HIS A 27 -12.57 19.21 -19.16
CA HIS A 27 -11.37 18.39 -19.34
C HIS A 27 -10.13 19.27 -19.48
N PRO A 28 -9.41 19.57 -18.38
CA PRO A 28 -8.16 20.33 -18.43
C PRO A 28 -6.96 19.41 -18.73
N ALA A 29 -6.12 19.83 -19.67
CA ALA A 29 -4.82 19.25 -19.98
C ALA A 29 -3.74 20.27 -19.65
N LEU A 30 -2.91 19.96 -18.66
CA LEU A 30 -1.79 20.81 -18.25
C LEU A 30 -0.60 20.53 -19.17
N ILE A 31 -0.15 21.55 -19.91
CA ILE A 31 1.03 21.44 -20.77
C ILE A 31 2.28 21.92 -20.01
N ASN A 32 3.44 21.32 -20.33
CA ASN A 32 4.76 21.63 -19.74
C ASN A 32 4.83 21.38 -18.22
N PHE A 33 4.50 20.18 -17.73
CA PHE A 33 4.52 19.83 -16.29
C PHE A 33 5.84 19.23 -15.76
N GLU A 34 6.83 18.99 -16.64
CA GLU A 34 8.00 18.14 -16.35
C GLU A 34 8.80 18.56 -15.10
N ASP A 35 8.91 19.86 -14.83
CA ASP A 35 9.69 20.40 -13.69
C ASP A 35 9.06 20.20 -12.31
N THR A 36 7.81 19.75 -12.23
CA THR A 36 7.09 19.61 -10.95
C THR A 36 7.43 18.31 -10.23
N LEU A 37 7.81 17.27 -10.97
CA LEU A 37 8.20 15.96 -10.43
C LEU A 37 9.65 15.96 -9.92
N ALA A 38 10.47 16.92 -10.36
CA ALA A 38 11.84 17.04 -9.91
C ALA A 38 11.88 17.42 -8.42
N GLN A 39 12.45 16.55 -7.61
CA GLN A 39 12.74 16.85 -6.22
C GLN A 39 13.73 18.02 -6.17
N PRO A 40 13.49 19.06 -5.35
CA PRO A 40 14.43 20.17 -5.25
C PRO A 40 15.78 19.66 -4.77
N ALA A 41 16.86 20.16 -5.40
CA ALA A 41 18.22 19.90 -4.92
C ALA A 41 18.38 20.45 -3.50
N ASP A 42 19.04 19.68 -2.63
CA ASP A 42 19.31 20.12 -1.27
C ASP A 42 20.18 21.39 -1.30
N SER A 43 19.81 22.39 -0.50
CA SER A 43 20.73 23.49 -0.21
C SER A 43 21.97 22.98 0.52
N GLU A 44 23.06 23.73 0.50
CA GLU A 44 24.30 23.33 1.20
C GLU A 44 24.06 23.06 2.69
N ALA A 45 23.23 23.89 3.34
CA ALA A 45 22.86 23.71 4.74
C ALA A 45 22.11 22.39 4.98
N VAL A 46 21.16 22.05 4.10
CA VAL A 46 20.40 20.79 4.19
C VAL A 46 21.33 19.60 3.95
N ARG A 47 22.22 19.67 2.96
CA ARG A 47 23.22 18.62 2.69
C ARG A 47 24.13 18.38 3.89
N LEU A 48 24.67 19.44 4.50
CA LEU A 48 25.51 19.35 5.70
C LEU A 48 24.73 18.78 6.91
N ALA A 49 23.47 19.18 7.08
CA ALA A 49 22.62 18.65 8.14
C ALA A 49 22.35 17.15 7.96
N LYS A 50 22.07 16.70 6.73
CA LYS A 50 21.91 15.27 6.40
C LYS A 50 23.17 14.49 6.71
N GLU A 51 24.35 15.00 6.36
CA GLU A 51 25.62 14.33 6.64
C GLU A 51 25.88 14.21 8.15
N LYS A 52 25.65 15.28 8.91
CA LYS A 52 25.75 15.25 10.39
C LYS A 52 24.78 14.23 11.00
N HIS A 53 23.54 14.23 10.53
CA HIS A 53 22.53 13.29 10.99
C HIS A 53 22.93 11.84 10.69
N PHE A 54 23.40 11.56 9.48
CA PHE A 54 23.85 10.24 9.07
C PHE A 54 24.99 9.72 9.96
N ARG A 55 26.01 10.55 10.22
CA ARG A 55 27.11 10.19 11.13
C ARG A 55 26.64 9.91 12.55
N LEU A 56 25.71 10.72 13.07
CA LEU A 56 25.13 10.51 14.39
C LEU A 56 24.34 9.20 14.45
N TYR A 57 23.51 8.93 13.44
CA TYR A 57 22.74 7.70 13.34
C TYR A 57 23.66 6.48 13.31
N GLN A 58 24.70 6.48 12.47
CA GLN A 58 25.68 5.41 12.40
C GLN A 58 26.32 5.14 13.77
N ARG A 59 26.78 6.19 14.47
CA ARG A 59 27.36 6.05 15.81
C ARG A 59 26.38 5.45 16.82
N ILE A 60 25.11 5.84 16.80
CA ILE A 60 24.07 5.29 17.68
C ILE A 60 23.79 3.83 17.31
N ALA A 61 23.71 3.51 16.02
CA ALA A 61 23.50 2.15 15.55
C ALA A 61 24.64 1.21 15.98
N GLU A 62 25.90 1.65 15.84
CA GLU A 62 27.08 0.93 16.31
C GLU A 62 27.06 0.73 17.84
N ALA A 63 26.76 1.78 18.60
CA ALA A 63 26.64 1.68 20.05
C ALA A 63 25.54 0.70 20.48
N ASN A 64 24.38 0.74 19.82
CA ASN A 64 23.29 -0.19 20.07
C ASN A 64 23.62 -1.62 19.62
N ALA A 65 24.49 -1.81 18.62
CA ALA A 65 24.94 -3.14 18.19
C ALA A 65 25.90 -3.77 19.21
N HIS A 66 26.77 -2.97 19.84
CA HIS A 66 27.82 -3.47 20.74
C HIS A 66 27.46 -3.47 22.23
N ASN A 67 26.46 -2.71 22.66
CA ASN A 67 26.14 -2.48 24.08
C ASN A 67 24.67 -2.74 24.45
N ILE A 68 24.06 -3.83 23.98
CA ILE A 68 22.91 -4.40 24.68
C ILE A 68 23.44 -5.44 25.66
N PRO A 69 23.68 -5.10 26.95
CA PRO A 69 23.65 -6.14 27.96
C PRO A 69 22.28 -6.81 27.80
N VAL A 70 22.28 -8.09 27.44
CA VAL A 70 21.08 -8.94 27.31
C VAL A 70 20.52 -9.20 28.71
N ASN A 71 20.16 -8.13 29.41
CA ASN A 71 19.14 -8.16 30.44
C ASN A 71 17.83 -7.78 29.74
N LEU A 72 17.48 -8.55 28.69
CA LEU A 72 16.11 -8.53 28.19
C LEU A 72 15.25 -8.86 29.41
N PRO A 73 14.19 -8.08 29.69
CA PRO A 73 13.24 -8.43 30.73
C PRO A 73 12.78 -9.86 30.47
N ARG A 74 13.16 -10.78 31.36
CA ARG A 74 12.69 -12.15 31.28
C ARG A 74 11.19 -12.10 31.44
N ASP A 75 10.46 -12.73 30.54
CA ASP A 75 9.00 -12.83 30.65
C ASP A 75 8.65 -13.32 32.06
N SER A 76 7.72 -12.64 32.71
CA SER A 76 7.12 -13.16 33.92
C SER A 76 6.38 -14.46 33.59
N ALA A 77 6.17 -15.31 34.59
CA ALA A 77 5.41 -16.55 34.41
C ALA A 77 4.01 -16.30 33.82
N SER A 78 3.37 -15.17 34.15
CA SER A 78 2.08 -14.79 33.59
C SER A 78 2.13 -14.47 32.10
N VAL A 79 3.18 -13.77 31.65
CA VAL A 79 3.37 -13.44 30.23
C VAL A 79 3.69 -14.70 29.42
N ALA A 80 4.55 -15.58 29.94
CA ALA A 80 4.85 -16.85 29.31
C ALA A 80 3.58 -17.71 29.13
N ASN A 81 2.78 -17.88 30.19
CA ASN A 81 1.52 -18.63 30.13
C ASN A 81 0.51 -18.00 29.16
N ALA A 82 0.46 -16.66 29.08
CA ALA A 82 -0.41 -15.97 28.13
C ALA A 82 0.01 -16.21 26.67
N LYS A 83 1.32 -16.23 26.40
CA LYS A 83 1.87 -16.60 25.08
C LYS A 83 1.49 -18.03 24.72
N ASP A 84 1.70 -18.99 25.62
CA ASP A 84 1.35 -20.39 25.38
C ASP A 84 -0.14 -20.57 25.08
N LYS A 85 -1.01 -19.93 25.87
CA LYS A 85 -2.45 -19.93 25.63
C LYS A 85 -2.80 -19.32 24.27
N HIS A 86 -2.15 -18.22 23.90
CA HIS A 86 -2.35 -17.60 22.59
C HIS A 86 -1.96 -18.54 21.45
N TYR A 87 -0.80 -19.19 21.54
CA TYR A 87 -0.36 -20.16 20.53
C TYR A 87 -1.35 -21.32 20.38
N GLN A 88 -1.83 -21.87 21.49
CA GLN A 88 -2.84 -22.94 21.47
C GLN A 88 -4.13 -22.49 20.77
N LEU A 89 -4.63 -21.29 21.07
CA LEU A 89 -5.82 -20.74 20.42
C LEU A 89 -5.60 -20.49 18.93
N TYR A 90 -4.43 -19.95 18.56
CA TYR A 90 -4.07 -19.73 17.16
C TYR A 90 -4.10 -21.03 16.36
N HIS A 91 -3.47 -22.09 16.87
CA HIS A 91 -3.48 -23.40 16.23
C HIS A 91 -4.90 -23.97 16.08
N ARG A 92 -5.70 -23.88 17.14
CA ARG A 92 -7.10 -24.34 17.09
C ARG A 92 -7.94 -23.59 16.05
N ILE A 93 -7.79 -22.28 15.95
CA ILE A 93 -8.52 -21.47 14.96
C ILE A 93 -8.05 -21.82 13.55
N ALA A 94 -6.74 -22.04 13.34
CA ALA A 94 -6.22 -22.47 12.05
C ALA A 94 -6.80 -23.83 11.62
N GLU A 95 -6.90 -24.80 12.52
CA GLU A 95 -7.55 -26.09 12.27
C GLU A 95 -9.03 -25.94 11.94
N GLN A 96 -9.76 -25.10 12.69
CA GLN A 96 -11.17 -24.82 12.43
C GLN A 96 -11.37 -24.20 11.04
N HIS A 97 -10.51 -23.25 10.65
CA HIS A 97 -10.57 -22.63 9.33
C HIS A 97 -10.25 -23.64 8.22
N ALA A 98 -9.29 -24.55 8.43
CA ALA A 98 -9.00 -25.61 7.49
C ALA A 98 -10.22 -26.55 7.29
N ALA A 99 -10.91 -26.91 8.39
CA ALA A 99 -12.12 -27.72 8.33
C ALA A 99 -13.26 -27.00 7.59
N ILE A 100 -13.50 -25.72 7.88
CA ILE A 100 -14.52 -24.91 7.19
C ILE A 100 -14.18 -24.80 5.70
N ALA A 101 -12.92 -24.56 5.33
CA ALA A 101 -12.51 -24.50 3.95
C ALA A 101 -12.76 -25.83 3.20
N ALA A 102 -12.46 -26.97 3.84
CA ALA A 102 -12.76 -28.29 3.28
C ALA A 102 -14.27 -28.51 3.10
N GLN A 103 -15.08 -28.15 4.11
CA GLN A 103 -16.54 -28.22 4.03
C GLN A 103 -17.08 -27.37 2.88
N ARG A 104 -16.67 -26.09 2.80
CA ARG A 104 -17.09 -25.17 1.73
C ARG A 104 -16.70 -25.65 0.35
N LYS A 105 -15.53 -26.27 0.21
CA LYS A 105 -15.09 -26.88 -1.04
C LYS A 105 -15.99 -28.05 -1.43
N ALA A 106 -16.30 -28.94 -0.49
CA ALA A 106 -17.20 -30.07 -0.73
C ALA A 106 -18.62 -29.61 -1.09
N GLU A 107 -19.17 -28.62 -0.38
CA GLU A 107 -20.46 -27.99 -0.68
C GLU A 107 -20.48 -27.42 -2.11
N ARG A 108 -19.43 -26.68 -2.50
CA ARG A 108 -19.31 -26.12 -3.84
C ARG A 108 -19.27 -27.22 -4.91
N SER A 109 -18.45 -28.25 -4.73
CA SER A 109 -18.35 -29.36 -5.68
C SER A 109 -19.67 -30.14 -5.78
N ALA A 110 -20.40 -30.33 -4.68
CA ALA A 110 -21.72 -30.96 -4.69
C ALA A 110 -22.74 -30.10 -5.45
N TYR A 111 -22.73 -28.78 -5.23
CA TYR A 111 -23.58 -27.85 -5.96
C TYR A 111 -23.30 -27.90 -7.47
N GLU A 112 -22.03 -27.80 -7.88
CA GLU A 112 -21.59 -27.89 -9.28
C GLU A 112 -22.01 -29.22 -9.93
N ALA A 113 -21.92 -30.35 -9.20
CA ALA A 113 -22.36 -31.65 -9.69
C ALA A 113 -23.88 -31.74 -9.91
N THR A 114 -24.67 -30.97 -9.15
CA THR A 114 -26.15 -30.95 -9.23
C THR A 114 -26.71 -29.81 -10.08
N SER A 115 -25.90 -28.80 -10.42
CA SER A 115 -26.33 -27.67 -11.21
C SER A 115 -26.46 -28.06 -12.68
N VAL A 116 -27.64 -27.85 -13.27
CA VAL A 116 -27.84 -27.93 -14.73
C VAL A 116 -27.21 -26.70 -15.37
N ALA A 117 -26.39 -26.88 -16.41
CA ALA A 117 -25.91 -25.76 -17.20
C ALA A 117 -27.11 -25.05 -17.85
N ASN A 118 -27.30 -23.77 -17.55
CA ASN A 118 -28.21 -22.94 -18.35
C ASN A 118 -27.52 -22.73 -19.71
N ASP A 119 -27.82 -23.61 -20.67
CA ASP A 119 -27.48 -23.37 -22.06
C ASP A 119 -28.31 -22.17 -22.53
N VAL A 120 -27.67 -21.01 -22.64
CA VAL A 120 -28.26 -19.87 -23.33
C VAL A 120 -28.21 -20.22 -24.81
N ASP A 121 -29.30 -20.79 -25.32
CA ASP A 121 -29.48 -21.07 -26.74
C ASP A 121 -29.51 -19.72 -27.47
N ASP A 122 -28.35 -19.35 -28.04
CA ASP A 122 -28.18 -18.17 -28.88
C ASP A 122 -28.92 -18.45 -30.19
N HIS A 123 -30.23 -18.24 -30.19
CA HIS A 123 -31.07 -18.32 -31.38
C HIS A 123 -30.64 -17.24 -32.38
N ARG A 124 -29.69 -17.63 -33.20
CA ARG A 124 -29.40 -17.04 -34.50
C ARG A 124 -30.53 -17.42 -35.47
N SER A 125 -31.40 -16.47 -35.78
CA SER A 125 -32.27 -16.38 -36.99
C SER A 125 -33.23 -15.20 -36.77
N CYS A 126 -33.39 -14.19 -37.63
CA CYS A 126 -33.03 -13.91 -39.02
C CYS A 126 -32.84 -12.39 -39.18
#